data_AF-A0A966NKI9-F1
#
_entry.id   AF-A0A966NKI9-F1
#
_cell.length_a   1.000
_cell.length_b   1.000
_cell.length_c   1.000
_cell.angle_alpha   90.00
_cell.angle_beta   90.00
_cell.angle_gamma   90.00
#
_symmetry.space_group_name_H-M   'P 1'
#
loop_
_entity.id
_entity.type
_entity.pdbx_description
1 polymer ?
#
loop_
_entity_poly.entity_id
_entity_poly.type
_entity_poly.pdbx_seq_one_letter_code
_entity_poly.pdbx_strand_id
1 'polypeptide(L)'
;MRHASFTLATLEVDDEPMRLLTASLMVVRRPDVAALDWEVVATTLPGAVLDQRPVHLVMGELLAGRVFRGDAFVVRSDEQRHVFRGGGQLTGLVPTDDLEERP
;
A
#
# COMPACT_ATOMS: atom_id res chain seq x y z
N MET A 1 6.91 -1.24 -18.27
CA MET A 1 6.17 -0.94 -17.02
C MET A 1 5.72 -2.26 -16.44
N ARG A 2 6.13 -2.58 -15.21
CA ARG A 2 5.77 -3.82 -14.50
C ARG A 2 4.92 -3.45 -13.30
N HIS A 3 3.95 -4.29 -12.96
CA HIS A 3 3.08 -4.05 -11.82
C HIS A 3 2.79 -5.36 -11.07
N ALA A 4 2.58 -5.23 -9.77
CA ALA A 4 2.17 -6.31 -8.88
C ALA A 4 1.02 -5.81 -8.00
N SER A 5 0.06 -6.69 -7.72
CA SER A 5 -1.09 -6.37 -6.88
C SER A 5 -1.23 -7.40 -5.77
N PHE A 6 -1.45 -6.92 -4.55
CA PHE A 6 -1.58 -7.74 -3.36
C PHE A 6 -2.87 -7.42 -2.64
N THR A 7 -3.64 -8.44 -2.26
CA THR A 7 -4.80 -8.28 -1.39
C THR A 7 -4.31 -8.22 0.05
N LEU A 8 -4.78 -7.23 0.80
CA LEU A 8 -4.36 -7.00 2.19
C LEU A 8 -5.41 -7.53 3.16
N ALA A 9 -4.96 -8.23 4.19
CA ALA A 9 -5.77 -8.66 5.34
C ALA A 9 -5.78 -7.60 6.45
N THR A 10 -4.68 -6.87 6.62
CA THR A 10 -4.53 -5.84 7.66
C THR A 10 -3.89 -4.59 7.09
N LEU A 11 -4.23 -3.45 7.66
CA LEU A 11 -3.63 -2.15 7.39
C LEU A 11 -3.57 -1.36 8.69
N GLU A 12 -2.39 -0.85 9.00
CA GLU A 12 -2.15 0.09 10.09
C GLU A 12 -1.64 1.40 9.49
N VAL A 13 -2.16 2.52 10.00
CA VAL A 13 -1.78 3.89 9.61
C VAL A 13 -1.23 4.57 10.86
N ASP A 14 0.06 4.91 10.86
CA ASP A 14 0.75 5.46 12.04
C ASP A 14 0.48 4.65 13.33
N ASP A 15 0.68 3.33 13.23
CA ASP A 15 0.45 2.35 14.31
C ASP A 15 -1.02 2.19 14.76
N GLU A 16 -1.97 2.84 14.08
CA GLU A 16 -3.41 2.66 14.32
C GLU A 16 -4.03 1.67 13.32
N PRO A 17 -4.64 0.55 13.79
CA PRO A 17 -5.23 -0.44 12.90
C PRO A 17 -6.52 0.07 12.26
N MET A 18 -6.65 -0.10 10.95
CA MET A 18 -7.87 0.19 10.21
C MET A 18 -8.82 -1.02 10.21
N ARG A 19 -10.12 -0.76 10.35
CA ARG A 19 -11.18 -1.78 10.28
C ARG A 19 -11.56 -2.06 8.82
N LEU A 20 -10.81 -2.94 8.17
CA LEU A 20 -10.96 -3.23 6.75
C LEU A 20 -12.22 -4.07 6.44
N LEU A 21 -12.87 -3.74 5.34
CA LEU A 21 -13.74 -4.63 4.57
C LEU A 21 -12.95 -5.30 3.45
N THR A 22 -12.20 -4.49 2.70
CA THR A 22 -11.27 -4.93 1.65
C THR A 22 -10.12 -3.93 1.54
N ALA A 23 -8.94 -4.38 1.13
CA ALA A 23 -7.86 -3.50 0.76
C ALA A 23 -6.94 -4.16 -0.27
N SER A 24 -6.34 -3.34 -1.13
CA SER A 24 -5.33 -3.78 -2.09
C SER A 24 -4.16 -2.83 -2.16
N LEU A 25 -2.97 -3.39 -2.30
CA LEU A 25 -1.73 -2.69 -2.61
C LEU A 25 -1.40 -2.91 -4.09
N MET A 26 -1.24 -1.83 -4.85
CA MET A 26 -0.74 -1.85 -6.22
C MET A 26 0.66 -1.27 -6.24
N VAL A 27 1.62 -1.97 -6.82
CA VAL A 27 3.01 -1.54 -6.97
C VAL A 27 3.35 -1.46 -8.44
N VAL A 28 4.02 -0.39 -8.84
CA VAL A 28 4.42 -0.11 -10.21
C VAL A 28 5.90 0.21 -10.26
N ARG A 29 6.64 -0.50 -11.12
CA ARG A 29 8.02 -0.16 -11.49
C ARG A 29 8.03 0.46 -12.88
N ARG A 30 8.51 1.70 -12.97
CA ARG A 30 8.78 2.40 -14.23
C ARG A 30 10.24 2.15 -14.65
N PRO A 31 10.52 2.00 -15.95
CA PRO A 31 11.89 1.76 -16.42
C PRO A 31 12.83 2.94 -16.13
N ASP A 32 12.32 4.18 -16.21
CA ASP A 32 13.15 5.38 -16.13
C ASP A 32 13.28 5.96 -14.70
N VAL A 33 12.69 5.29 -13.71
CA VAL A 33 12.64 5.77 -12.32
C VAL A 33 13.08 4.65 -11.37
N ALA A 34 14.11 4.94 -10.57
CA ALA A 34 14.62 3.99 -9.58
C ALA A 34 13.63 3.73 -8.44
N ALA A 35 12.86 4.75 -8.06
CA ALA A 35 11.80 4.66 -7.07
C ALA A 35 10.60 3.84 -7.56
N LEU A 36 9.99 3.08 -6.65
CA LEU A 36 8.68 2.45 -6.90
C LEU A 36 7.58 3.48 -6.72
N ASP A 37 6.56 3.40 -7.55
CA ASP A 37 5.27 4.02 -7.26
C ASP A 37 4.36 2.94 -6.69
N TRP A 38 3.68 3.23 -5.59
CA TRP A 38 2.71 2.29 -5.04
C TRP A 38 1.51 3.00 -4.42
N GLU A 39 0.39 2.30 -4.41
CA GLU A 39 -0.89 2.84 -3.96
C GLU A 39 -1.63 1.78 -3.14
N VAL A 40 -2.20 2.22 -2.01
CA VAL A 40 -3.11 1.40 -1.20
C VAL A 40 -4.49 2.00 -1.33
N VAL A 41 -5.46 1.15 -1.68
CA VAL A 41 -6.88 1.49 -1.64
C VAL A 41 -7.53 0.60 -0.60
N ALA A 42 -8.06 1.21 0.45
CA ALA A 42 -8.76 0.55 1.53
C ALA A 42 -10.23 0.95 1.55
N THR A 43 -11.11 -0.05 1.66
CA THR A 43 -12.51 0.12 2.02
C THR A 43 -12.71 -0.38 3.43
N THR A 44 -13.29 0.42 4.31
CA THR A 44 -13.40 0.17 5.75
C THR A 44 -14.86 0.17 6.20
N LEU A 45 -15.09 -0.29 7.43
CA LEU A 45 -16.29 0.10 8.17
C LEU A 45 -16.30 1.63 8.36
N PRO A 46 -17.48 2.27 8.54
CA PRO A 46 -17.58 3.69 8.84
C PRO A 46 -16.63 4.09 9.96
N GLY A 47 -15.80 5.10 9.72
CA GLY A 47 -14.76 5.53 10.64
C GLY A 47 -14.34 6.99 10.46
N ALA A 48 -13.26 7.37 11.13
CA ALA A 48 -12.72 8.70 11.04
C ALA A 48 -12.15 8.97 9.63
N VAL A 49 -12.45 10.15 9.10
CA VAL A 49 -11.80 10.66 7.89
C VAL A 49 -10.39 11.11 8.27
N LEU A 50 -9.40 10.65 7.51
CA LEU A 50 -8.01 11.01 7.70
C LEU A 50 -7.70 12.34 7.00
N ASP A 51 -6.95 13.20 7.68
CA ASP A 51 -6.40 14.41 7.07
C ASP A 51 -5.39 14.06 5.95
N GLN A 52 -5.30 14.93 4.95
CA GLN A 52 -4.31 14.80 3.89
C GLN A 52 -2.91 15.14 4.41
N ARG A 53 -2.17 14.11 4.82
CA ARG A 53 -0.83 14.24 5.41
C ARG A 53 0.05 13.03 5.09
N PRO A 54 1.38 13.13 5.31
CA PRO A 54 2.26 11.97 5.33
C PRO A 54 1.88 11.02 6.47
N VAL A 55 2.00 9.72 6.20
CA VAL A 55 1.72 8.61 7.13
C VAL A 55 2.70 7.47 6.89
N HIS A 56 2.94 6.66 7.92
CA HIS A 56 3.60 5.37 7.80
C HIS A 56 2.56 4.25 7.70
N LEU A 57 2.74 3.31 6.76
CA LEU A 57 1.83 2.19 6.57
C LEU A 57 2.50 0.85 6.89
N VAL A 58 1.79 0.01 7.65
CA VAL A 58 2.11 -1.41 7.83
C VAL A 58 0.96 -2.24 7.28
N MET A 59 1.24 -3.14 6.35
CA MET A 59 0.25 -3.85 5.54
C MET A 59 0.49 -5.35 5.59
N GLY A 60 -0.47 -6.12 6.10
CA GLY A 60 -0.41 -7.58 6.05
C GLY A 60 -1.08 -8.13 4.80
N GLU A 61 -0.37 -8.91 4.00
CA GLU A 61 -0.90 -9.61 2.83
C GLU A 61 -1.81 -10.77 3.25
N LEU A 62 -2.94 -10.92 2.56
CA LEU A 62 -3.91 -11.98 2.83
C LEU A 62 -3.41 -13.38 2.44
N LEU A 63 -2.70 -13.51 1.31
CA LEU A 63 -2.40 -14.83 0.73
C LEU A 63 -1.11 -15.45 1.29
N ALA A 64 0.02 -14.74 1.20
CA ALA A 64 1.30 -15.28 1.66
C ALA A 64 1.68 -14.83 3.09
N GLY A 65 0.83 -14.03 3.75
CA GLY A 65 1.09 -13.53 5.11
C GLY A 65 2.30 -12.59 5.21
N ARG A 66 2.76 -12.03 4.09
CA ARG A 66 3.86 -11.07 4.06
C ARG A 66 3.44 -9.76 4.72
N VAL A 67 4.42 -9.02 5.23
CA VAL A 67 4.20 -7.68 5.76
C VAL A 67 4.94 -6.67 4.92
N PHE A 68 4.21 -5.76 4.31
CA PHE A 68 4.76 -4.61 3.61
C PHE A 68 4.82 -3.40 4.53
N ARG A 69 5.86 -2.56 4.38
CA ARG A 69 5.98 -1.29 5.09
C ARG A 69 6.54 -0.21 4.19
N GLY A 70 5.99 0.99 4.30
CA GLY A 70 6.47 2.15 3.56
C GLY A 70 5.77 3.44 3.95
N ASP A 71 6.43 4.55 3.65
CA ASP A 71 5.87 5.88 3.87
C ASP A 71 4.97 6.28 2.69
N ALA A 72 3.83 6.87 3.01
CA ALA A 72 2.83 7.28 2.06
C ALA A 72 2.25 8.66 2.40
N PHE A 73 1.45 9.18 1.48
CA PHE A 73 0.64 10.36 1.70
C PHE A 73 -0.84 9.97 1.56
N VAL A 74 -1.68 10.46 2.48
CA VAL A 74 -3.14 10.33 2.36
C VAL A 74 -3.61 11.24 1.23
N VAL A 75 -3.91 10.66 0.06
CA VAL A 75 -4.34 11.45 -1.10
C VAL A 75 -5.84 11.66 -1.11
N ARG A 76 -6.60 10.73 -0.54
CA ARG A 76 -8.05 10.83 -0.39
C ARG A 76 -8.51 10.02 0.81
N SER A 77 -9.41 10.61 1.59
CA SER A 77 -10.14 9.92 2.64
C SER A 77 -11.58 10.39 2.62
N ASP A 78 -12.51 9.45 2.73
CA ASP A 78 -13.89 9.68 3.11
C ASP A 78 -14.28 8.69 4.21
N GLU A 79 -15.56 8.60 4.58
CA GLU A 79 -16.01 7.80 5.74
C GLU A 79 -15.73 6.30 5.64
N GLN A 80 -15.54 5.78 4.42
CA GLN A 80 -15.36 4.35 4.17
C GLN A 80 -14.23 4.04 3.20
N ARG A 81 -13.70 5.02 2.47
CA ARG A 81 -12.66 4.80 1.47
C ARG A 81 -11.45 5.68 1.74
N HIS A 82 -10.30 5.03 1.80
CA HIS A 82 -9.01 5.67 2.02
C HIS A 82 -8.06 5.27 0.90
N VAL A 83 -7.37 6.26 0.35
CA VAL A 83 -6.36 6.08 -0.70
C VAL A 83 -5.06 6.71 -0.23
N PHE A 84 -4.02 5.90 -0.26
CA PHE A 84 -2.67 6.28 0.12
C PHE A 84 -1.75 6.10 -1.07
N ARG A 85 -0.87 7.07 -1.31
CA ARG A 85 0.15 6.97 -2.35
C ARG A 85 1.53 7.04 -1.73
N GLY A 86 2.31 6.00 -1.94
CA GLY A 86 3.72 5.98 -1.60
C GLY A 86 4.58 6.14 -2.86
N GLY A 87 5.72 6.79 -2.67
CA GLY A 87 6.75 6.93 -3.67
C GLY A 87 8.09 6.60 -3.03
N GLY A 88 8.86 5.70 -3.64
CA GLY A 88 10.16 5.29 -3.14
C GLY A 88 10.15 3.91 -2.51
N GLN A 89 10.63 3.81 -1.26
CA GLN A 89 10.92 2.54 -0.61
C GLN A 89 9.63 1.83 -0.18
N LEU A 90 9.54 0.55 -0.51
CA LEU A 90 8.51 -0.37 -0.01
C LEU A 90 9.20 -1.68 0.38
N THR A 91 9.15 -2.01 1.65
CA THR A 91 9.73 -3.25 2.18
C THR A 91 8.72 -4.39 2.11
N GLY A 92 9.18 -5.65 2.11
CA GLY A 92 8.33 -6.84 2.05
C GLY A 92 8.12 -7.41 0.64
N LEU A 93 8.55 -6.69 -0.39
CA LEU A 93 8.65 -7.22 -1.76
C LEU A 93 9.77 -8.26 -1.87
N VAL A 94 9.57 -9.23 -2.74
CA VAL A 94 10.53 -10.30 -3.06
C VAL A 94 10.75 -10.39 -4.57
N PRO A 95 11.88 -10.97 -5.03
CA PRO A 95 12.18 -11.06 -6.47
C PRO A 95 11.10 -11.76 -7.31
N THR A 96 10.32 -12.67 -6.70
CA THR A 96 9.23 -13.39 -7.37
C THR A 96 7.97 -12.55 -7.61
N ASP A 97 7.94 -11.29 -7.17
CA ASP A 97 6.83 -10.36 -7.45
C ASP A 97 6.87 -9.78 -8.88
N ASP A 98 7.82 -10.24 -9.72
CA ASP A 98 7.97 -9.85 -11.14
C ASP A 98 8.15 -8.34 -11.40
N LEU A 99 8.65 -7.62 -10.38
CA LEU A 99 8.95 -6.18 -10.41
C LEU A 99 10.39 -5.87 -10.87
N GLU A 100 11.26 -6.89 -11.02
CA GLU A 100 12.65 -6.75 -11.46
C GLU A 100 12.82 -7.03 -12.97
N GLU A 101 13.89 -6.48 -13.56
CA GLU A 101 14.35 -6.89 -14.89
C GLU A 101 15.11 -8.22 -14.75
N ARG A 102 14.69 -9.26 -15.49
CA ARG A 102 15.51 -10.48 -15.61
C ARG A 102 16.79 -10.11 -16.38
N PRO A 103 17.97 -10.57 -15.92
CA PRO A 103 19.24 -10.33 -16.61
C PRO A 103 19.26 -10.92 -18.03
#